data_AF-A0A382ZZ61-F1
#
_entry.id   AF-A0A382ZZ61-F1
#
_cell.length_a   1.000
_cell.length_b   1.000
_cell.length_c   1.000
_cell.angle_alpha   90.00
_cell.angle_beta   90.00
_cell.angle_gamma   90.00
#
_symmetry.space_group_name_H-M   'P 1'
#
loop_
_entity.id
_entity.type
_entity.pdbx_description
1 polymer ?
#
loop_
_entity_poly.entity_id
_entity_poly.type
_entity_poly.pdbx_seq_one_letter_code
_entity_poly.pdbx_strand_id
1 'polypeptide(L)'
;KDFRPLAFSANGVVEGEVVFAGYGLTKPGELGVGYNSYGDLDVKDRIVMVLRYVPEDISVDRRQKLNRYAGLRYKALIARNNGAKALLVVTGPNSPNPGALAKLSFDSSMAGAGIPVISISGEVGNSLVQFYGKSLKQLQSSLDKENPHAVHKLSLPGIVLSIKTSLKRIRQKDSNLVAVLPPVGPATANTPTEYVMLGAHYDHLGRGETGGFGVKGEEGMVHNGADDNASGVATLLEMASSLAKRREARPEEF
;
A
#
# COMPACT_ATOMS: atom_id res chain seq x y z
N LYS A 1 13.97 6.68 18.27
CA LYS A 1 14.11 6.73 16.79
C LYS A 1 12.91 7.49 16.30
N ASP A 2 13.12 8.63 15.68
CA ASP A 2 12.04 9.61 15.51
C ASP A 2 11.43 9.51 14.11
N PHE A 3 12.14 8.87 13.18
CA PHE A 3 11.66 8.64 11.84
C PHE A 3 12.25 7.37 11.21
N ARG A 4 11.61 6.90 10.14
CA ARG A 4 12.06 5.80 9.29
C ARG A 4 11.50 5.96 7.85
N PRO A 5 12.35 5.92 6.81
CA PRO A 5 11.87 5.88 5.43
C PRO A 5 11.12 4.57 5.14
N LEU A 6 10.05 4.63 4.34
CA LEU A 6 9.33 3.43 3.89
C LEU A 6 10.00 2.81 2.66
N ALA A 7 9.87 1.50 2.46
CA ALA A 7 10.61 0.77 1.41
C ALA A 7 10.43 1.33 -0.02
N PHE A 8 9.24 1.87 -0.30
CA PHE A 8 8.89 2.48 -1.59
C PHE A 8 9.27 3.97 -1.69
N SER A 9 9.90 4.55 -0.68
CA SER A 9 10.31 5.97 -0.69
C SER A 9 11.31 6.25 -1.81
N ALA A 10 11.25 7.45 -2.40
CA ALA A 10 12.32 7.96 -3.25
C ALA A 10 13.52 8.42 -2.39
N ASN A 11 14.72 8.34 -2.95
CA ASN A 11 15.91 8.96 -2.36
C ASN A 11 16.00 10.41 -2.83
N GLY A 12 16.45 11.30 -1.96
CA GLY A 12 16.63 12.71 -2.30
C GLY A 12 16.64 13.61 -1.08
N VAL A 13 16.76 14.90 -1.35
CA VAL A 13 16.58 15.97 -0.38
C VAL A 13 15.42 16.82 -0.86
N VAL A 14 14.46 17.11 0.03
CA VAL A 14 13.34 18.00 -0.26
C VAL A 14 13.13 18.94 0.91
N GLU A 15 12.78 20.18 0.63
CA GLU A 15 12.52 21.19 1.65
C GLU A 15 11.20 21.87 1.37
N GLY A 16 10.31 21.99 2.34
CA GLY A 16 9.07 22.76 2.17
C GLY A 16 8.17 22.82 3.38
N GLU A 17 7.10 23.60 3.23
CA GLU A 17 6.07 23.75 4.24
C GLU A 17 5.28 22.46 4.44
N VAL A 18 4.87 22.22 5.68
CA VAL A 18 4.11 21.03 6.05
C VAL A 18 2.60 21.31 6.08
N VAL A 19 1.80 20.43 5.49
CA VAL A 19 0.33 20.48 5.57
C VAL A 19 -0.20 19.19 6.16
N PHE A 20 -1.15 19.30 7.09
CA PHE A 20 -1.80 18.14 7.68
C PHE A 20 -3.06 17.77 6.89
N ALA A 21 -3.02 16.64 6.19
CA ALA A 21 -4.14 16.14 5.37
C ALA A 21 -4.91 15.02 6.05
N GLY A 22 -5.07 15.06 7.39
CA GLY A 22 -5.84 14.08 8.15
C GLY A 22 -5.41 12.64 7.86
N TYR A 23 -6.33 11.77 7.45
CA TYR A 23 -6.00 10.38 7.08
C TYR A 23 -5.40 10.22 5.68
N GLY A 24 -5.30 11.26 4.85
CA GLY A 24 -4.72 11.18 3.51
C GLY A 24 -5.43 10.19 2.59
N LEU A 25 -6.74 10.00 2.78
CA LEU A 25 -7.55 9.05 2.01
C LEU A 25 -8.26 9.77 0.88
N THR A 26 -8.38 9.10 -0.26
CA THR A 26 -9.29 9.47 -1.34
C THR A 26 -10.04 8.22 -1.78
N LYS A 27 -11.29 8.13 -1.31
CA LYS A 27 -12.29 7.16 -1.73
C LYS A 27 -13.32 7.90 -2.60
N PRO A 28 -13.43 7.57 -3.89
CA PRO A 28 -14.50 8.10 -4.74
C PRO A 28 -15.90 7.73 -4.23
N GLY A 29 -16.87 8.57 -4.56
CA GLY A 29 -18.28 8.37 -4.26
C GLY A 29 -19.02 9.69 -4.09
N GLU A 30 -20.35 9.61 -4.07
CA GLU A 30 -21.23 10.74 -3.79
C GLU A 30 -21.07 11.27 -2.36
N LEU A 31 -21.67 12.42 -2.06
CA LEU A 31 -21.66 13.02 -0.74
C LEU A 31 -22.19 12.04 0.31
N GLY A 32 -21.47 11.86 1.43
CA GLY A 32 -21.78 10.85 2.45
C GLY A 32 -21.30 9.43 2.15
N VAL A 33 -20.90 9.14 0.91
CA VAL A 33 -20.33 7.84 0.50
C VAL A 33 -18.84 7.95 0.24
N GLY A 34 -18.39 9.01 -0.44
CA GLY A 34 -16.98 9.33 -0.68
C GLY A 34 -16.24 9.69 0.62
N TYR A 35 -14.91 9.78 0.53
CA TYR A 35 -14.07 10.33 1.59
C TYR A 35 -12.85 10.96 0.92
N ASN A 36 -12.66 12.27 1.06
CA ASN A 36 -11.52 12.95 0.44
C ASN A 36 -10.83 13.87 1.45
N SER A 37 -9.68 13.43 1.94
CA SER A 37 -8.83 14.23 2.82
C SER A 37 -8.24 15.47 2.16
N TYR A 38 -8.06 15.46 0.84
CA TYR A 38 -7.37 16.53 0.10
C TYR A 38 -8.30 17.64 -0.40
N GLY A 39 -9.63 17.43 -0.38
CA GLY A 39 -10.67 18.32 -0.93
C GLY A 39 -10.23 19.74 -1.30
N ASP A 40 -10.19 20.63 -0.31
CA ASP A 40 -9.83 22.05 -0.48
C ASP A 40 -8.40 22.38 0.00
N LEU A 41 -7.57 21.36 0.25
CA LEU A 41 -6.20 21.54 0.72
C LEU A 41 -5.25 21.80 -0.46
N ASP A 42 -4.59 22.96 -0.46
CA ASP A 42 -3.42 23.15 -1.31
C ASP A 42 -2.22 22.38 -0.74
N VAL A 43 -1.82 21.34 -1.46
CA VAL A 43 -0.66 20.49 -1.12
C VAL A 43 0.43 20.56 -2.18
N LYS A 44 0.27 21.40 -3.21
CA LYS A 44 1.22 21.48 -4.31
C LYS A 44 2.56 22.01 -3.83
N ASP A 45 3.63 21.29 -4.13
CA ASP A 45 5.00 21.58 -3.70
C ASP A 45 5.16 21.63 -2.16
N ARG A 46 4.25 21.01 -1.41
CA ARG A 46 4.30 20.92 0.06
C ARG A 46 4.67 19.53 0.55
N ILE A 47 5.09 19.46 1.81
CA ILE A 47 5.30 18.21 2.54
C ILE A 47 3.97 17.85 3.22
N VAL A 48 3.34 16.76 2.83
CA VAL A 48 2.05 16.38 3.40
C VAL A 48 2.28 15.47 4.61
N MET A 49 1.61 15.73 5.72
CA MET A 49 1.55 14.85 6.88
C MET A 49 0.18 14.18 6.97
N VAL A 50 0.15 12.87 7.16
CA VAL A 50 -1.07 12.07 7.27
C VAL A 50 -1.01 11.09 8.45
N LEU A 51 -2.18 10.75 8.97
CA LEU A 51 -2.39 9.65 9.89
C LEU A 51 -2.31 8.31 9.15
N ARG A 52 -1.73 7.30 9.80
CA ARG A 52 -1.86 5.90 9.40
C ARG A 52 -3.32 5.42 9.61
N TYR A 53 -3.72 4.35 8.92
CA TYR A 53 -5.06 3.74 9.03
C TYR A 53 -6.19 4.64 8.51
N VAL A 54 -7.37 4.53 9.11
CA VAL A 54 -8.64 5.16 8.74
C VAL A 54 -9.28 5.72 10.02
N PRO A 55 -10.32 6.56 9.93
CA PRO A 55 -11.09 7.00 11.10
C PRO A 55 -11.44 5.84 12.05
N GLU A 56 -11.24 6.04 13.35
CA GLU A 56 -11.40 4.96 14.34
C GLU A 56 -12.84 4.83 14.88
N ASP A 57 -13.61 5.93 14.90
CA ASP A 57 -14.98 6.01 15.43
C ASP A 57 -16.03 5.88 14.31
N ILE A 58 -15.98 4.76 13.59
CA ILE A 58 -16.87 4.43 12.47
C ILE A 58 -17.32 2.96 12.56
N SER A 59 -18.41 2.62 11.85
CA SER A 59 -18.89 1.23 11.80
C SER A 59 -17.87 0.28 11.17
N VAL A 60 -17.93 -1.00 11.54
CA VAL A 60 -17.01 -2.04 11.03
C VAL A 60 -17.09 -2.16 9.50
N ASP A 61 -18.28 -2.14 8.92
CA ASP A 61 -18.49 -2.15 7.46
C ASP A 61 -17.84 -0.92 6.80
N ARG A 62 -18.02 0.27 7.39
CA ARG A 62 -17.40 1.49 6.86
C ARG A 62 -15.88 1.42 6.92
N ARG A 63 -15.34 0.90 8.02
CA ARG A 63 -13.91 0.68 8.21
C ARG A 63 -13.33 -0.25 7.15
N GLN A 64 -14.01 -1.37 6.86
CA GLN A 64 -13.59 -2.32 5.81
C GLN A 64 -13.56 -1.67 4.42
N LYS A 65 -14.57 -0.84 4.11
CA LYS A 65 -14.61 -0.08 2.84
C LYS A 65 -13.47 0.92 2.71
N LEU A 66 -13.14 1.65 3.78
CA LEU A 66 -12.04 2.64 3.78
C LEU A 66 -10.66 1.97 3.80
N ASN A 67 -10.52 0.81 4.45
CA ASN A 67 -9.23 0.09 4.53
C ASN A 67 -8.65 -0.26 3.15
N ARG A 68 -9.51 -0.45 2.14
CA ARG A 68 -9.09 -0.63 0.73
C ARG A 68 -8.25 0.53 0.19
N TYR A 69 -8.38 1.72 0.80
CA TYR A 69 -7.68 2.96 0.44
C TYR A 69 -6.62 3.37 1.48
N ALA A 70 -6.43 2.58 2.54
CA ALA A 70 -5.57 2.95 3.67
C ALA A 70 -4.10 2.53 3.52
N GLY A 71 -3.76 1.77 2.48
CA GLY A 71 -2.41 1.32 2.20
C GLY A 71 -1.43 2.50 2.10
N LEU A 72 -0.30 2.45 2.81
CA LEU A 72 0.66 3.55 2.87
C LEU A 72 1.17 3.96 1.48
N ARG A 73 1.37 2.97 0.60
CA ARG A 73 1.77 3.21 -0.78
C ARG A 73 0.69 3.96 -1.56
N TYR A 74 -0.58 3.57 -1.41
CA TYR A 74 -1.70 4.28 -2.04
C TYR A 74 -1.78 5.72 -1.54
N LYS A 75 -1.67 5.97 -0.23
CA LYS A 75 -1.63 7.34 0.32
C LYS A 75 -0.49 8.17 -0.25
N ALA A 76 0.70 7.59 -0.42
CA ALA A 76 1.84 8.26 -1.05
C ALA A 76 1.59 8.62 -2.52
N LEU A 77 0.97 7.72 -3.29
CA LEU A 77 0.59 7.99 -4.68
C LEU A 77 -0.45 9.09 -4.77
N ILE A 78 -1.45 9.09 -3.89
CA ILE A 78 -2.46 10.17 -3.84
C ILE A 78 -1.81 11.50 -3.47
N ALA A 79 -0.96 11.55 -2.43
CA ALA A 79 -0.26 12.77 -2.06
C ALA A 79 0.55 13.33 -3.25
N ARG A 80 1.36 12.49 -3.90
CA ARG A 80 2.14 12.87 -5.09
C ARG A 80 1.24 13.36 -6.23
N ASN A 81 0.16 12.65 -6.53
CA ASN A 81 -0.73 13.00 -7.64
C ASN A 81 -1.47 14.33 -7.38
N ASN A 82 -1.62 14.75 -6.11
CA ASN A 82 -2.09 16.08 -5.73
C ASN A 82 -0.97 17.14 -5.70
N GLY A 83 0.27 16.79 -6.08
CA GLY A 83 1.40 17.71 -6.18
C GLY A 83 2.29 17.77 -4.93
N ALA A 84 2.08 16.94 -3.92
CA ALA A 84 2.98 16.89 -2.76
C ALA A 84 4.38 16.44 -3.17
N LYS A 85 5.41 17.06 -2.60
CA LYS A 85 6.82 16.69 -2.84
C LYS A 85 7.38 15.70 -1.83
N ALA A 86 6.70 15.48 -0.71
CA ALA A 86 6.98 14.40 0.25
C ALA A 86 5.76 14.06 1.10
N LEU A 87 5.80 12.88 1.72
CA LEU A 87 4.78 12.39 2.64
C LEU A 87 5.40 11.98 3.98
N LEU A 88 4.87 12.53 5.06
CA LEU A 88 5.08 12.11 6.44
C LEU A 88 3.88 11.28 6.91
N VAL A 89 4.14 10.13 7.51
CA VAL A 89 3.11 9.22 8.04
C VAL A 89 3.31 9.08 9.54
N VAL A 90 2.31 9.43 10.33
CA VAL A 90 2.30 9.24 11.78
C VAL A 90 1.22 8.24 12.19
N THR A 91 1.54 7.31 13.10
CA THR A 91 0.52 6.45 13.71
C THR A 91 -0.19 7.22 14.81
N GLY A 92 -1.48 7.52 14.61
CA GLY A 92 -2.25 8.38 15.49
C GLY A 92 -2.43 7.85 16.92
N PRO A 93 -2.62 8.71 17.94
CA PRO A 93 -2.86 8.30 19.33
C PRO A 93 -4.07 7.39 19.58
N ASN A 94 -5.10 7.45 18.73
CA ASN A 94 -6.29 6.59 18.83
C ASN A 94 -6.17 5.31 17.99
N SER A 95 -5.08 5.16 17.24
CA SER A 95 -4.87 4.01 16.35
C SER A 95 -4.09 2.88 17.02
N PRO A 96 -4.16 1.65 16.48
CA PRO A 96 -3.33 0.55 16.95
C PRO A 96 -1.83 0.87 16.90
N ASN A 97 -1.09 0.51 17.96
CA ASN A 97 0.33 0.81 18.14
C ASN A 97 0.63 2.32 18.06
N PRO A 98 0.01 3.14 18.92
CA PRO A 98 0.07 4.60 18.83
C PRO A 98 1.52 5.10 18.86
N GLY A 99 1.84 6.05 17.97
CA GLY A 99 3.18 6.64 17.85
C GLY A 99 4.27 5.71 17.28
N ALA A 100 3.99 4.43 17.05
CA ALA A 100 4.96 3.50 16.52
C ALA A 100 5.29 3.78 15.04
N LEU A 101 6.58 3.68 14.70
CA LEU A 101 7.05 3.76 13.32
C LEU A 101 6.57 2.55 12.52
N ALA A 102 6.13 2.80 11.28
CA ALA A 102 5.86 1.72 10.35
C ALA A 102 7.11 0.85 10.14
N LYS A 103 6.93 -0.47 10.08
CA LYS A 103 8.03 -1.40 9.81
C LYS A 103 8.54 -1.20 8.38
N LEU A 104 9.86 -1.28 8.21
CA LEU A 104 10.42 -1.42 6.87
C LEU A 104 10.08 -2.84 6.42
N SER A 105 9.17 -2.97 5.48
CA SER A 105 8.75 -4.26 4.91
C SER A 105 9.21 -4.37 3.47
N PHE A 106 9.17 -5.59 2.94
CA PHE A 106 9.26 -5.79 1.51
C PHE A 106 8.17 -5.00 0.77
N ASP A 107 8.53 -4.50 -0.40
CA ASP A 107 7.64 -3.83 -1.35
C ASP A 107 7.75 -4.59 -2.67
N SER A 108 6.65 -5.24 -3.07
CA SER A 108 6.58 -6.06 -4.28
C SER A 108 6.52 -5.23 -5.57
N SER A 109 6.45 -3.91 -5.46
CA SER A 109 6.39 -3.02 -6.62
C SER A 109 7.77 -2.72 -7.19
N MET A 110 7.90 -2.79 -8.51
CA MET A 110 9.14 -2.41 -9.21
C MET A 110 9.45 -0.91 -9.16
N ALA A 111 8.42 -0.07 -8.96
CA ALA A 111 8.54 1.39 -8.91
C ALA A 111 8.48 1.91 -7.47
N GLY A 112 9.17 3.02 -7.18
CA GLY A 112 8.95 3.75 -5.92
C GLY A 112 7.69 4.61 -5.97
N ALA A 113 7.34 5.25 -4.86
CA ALA A 113 6.30 6.26 -4.80
C ALA A 113 6.63 7.50 -5.64
N GLY A 114 7.90 7.76 -5.94
CA GLY A 114 8.34 8.93 -6.73
C GLY A 114 8.57 10.19 -5.89
N ILE A 115 8.22 10.16 -4.60
CA ILE A 115 8.51 11.20 -3.61
C ILE A 115 9.11 10.57 -2.34
N PRO A 116 9.88 11.31 -1.52
CA PRO A 116 10.25 10.85 -0.19
C PRO A 116 9.03 10.56 0.67
N VAL A 117 9.00 9.37 1.28
CA VAL A 117 7.96 8.92 2.21
C VAL A 117 8.60 8.41 3.50
N ILE A 118 8.21 9.00 4.62
CA ILE A 118 8.81 8.74 5.93
C ILE A 118 7.70 8.48 6.95
N SER A 119 7.84 7.40 7.72
CA SER A 119 7.11 7.26 8.97
C SER A 119 7.81 8.05 10.06
N ILE A 120 7.08 8.90 10.78
CA ILE A 120 7.57 9.67 11.92
C ILE A 120 6.93 9.16 13.21
N SER A 121 7.60 9.37 14.35
CA SER A 121 7.09 8.96 15.65
C SER A 121 5.90 9.82 16.07
N GLY A 122 5.13 9.32 17.05
CA GLY A 122 4.01 10.05 17.63
C GLY A 122 4.45 11.38 18.24
N GLU A 123 5.63 11.42 18.86
CA GLU A 123 6.21 12.62 19.46
C GLU A 123 6.48 13.68 18.39
N VAL A 124 7.16 13.33 17.30
CA VAL A 124 7.43 14.27 16.19
C VAL A 124 6.14 14.76 15.56
N GLY A 125 5.21 13.85 15.25
CA GLY A 125 3.93 14.21 14.64
C GLY A 125 3.10 15.13 15.55
N ASN A 126 3.11 14.89 16.86
CA ASN A 126 2.44 15.74 17.84
C ASN A 126 3.11 17.10 17.99
N SER A 127 4.44 17.17 18.04
CA SER A 127 5.17 18.44 18.06
C SER A 127 4.88 19.31 16.84
N LEU A 128 4.79 18.71 15.64
CA LEU A 128 4.44 19.44 14.42
C LEU A 128 3.06 20.10 14.53
N VAL A 129 2.04 19.40 15.02
CA VAL A 129 0.69 19.98 15.11
C VAL A 129 0.46 20.87 16.33
N GLN A 130 1.28 20.75 17.37
CA GLN A 130 1.19 21.61 18.56
C GLN A 130 1.38 23.09 18.23
N PHE A 131 2.10 23.41 17.14
CA PHE A 131 2.22 24.79 16.63
C PHE A 131 0.86 25.42 16.23
N TYR A 132 -0.19 24.62 16.07
CA TYR A 132 -1.57 25.07 15.88
C TYR A 132 -2.38 25.26 17.16
N GLY A 133 -1.78 25.04 18.32
CA GLY A 133 -2.51 24.99 19.59
C GLY A 133 -3.41 23.75 19.74
N LYS A 134 -3.23 22.71 18.91
CA LYS A 134 -3.95 21.43 19.01
C LYS A 134 -2.97 20.27 19.11
N SER A 135 -3.29 19.29 19.96
CA SER A 135 -2.59 18.01 20.00
C SER A 135 -3.00 17.10 18.85
N LEU A 136 -2.13 16.15 18.48
CA LEU A 136 -2.44 15.15 17.47
C LEU A 136 -3.67 14.31 17.85
N LYS A 137 -3.87 14.06 19.16
CA LYS A 137 -5.05 13.36 19.68
C LYS A 137 -6.34 14.14 19.41
N GLN A 138 -6.37 15.44 19.69
CA GLN A 138 -7.54 16.28 19.42
C GLN A 138 -7.87 16.33 17.93
N LEU A 139 -6.86 16.43 17.07
CA LEU A 139 -7.04 16.40 15.62
C LEU A 139 -7.60 15.06 15.15
N GLN A 140 -7.00 13.95 15.59
CA GLN A 140 -7.46 12.62 15.24
C GLN A 140 -8.90 12.38 15.70
N SER A 141 -9.24 12.71 16.95
CA SER A 141 -10.60 12.55 17.47
C SER A 141 -11.64 13.37 16.69
N SER A 142 -11.28 14.52 16.11
CA SER A 142 -12.19 15.25 15.23
C SER A 142 -12.38 14.60 13.86
N LEU A 143 -11.36 13.89 13.35
CA LEU A 143 -11.37 13.17 12.08
C LEU A 143 -12.02 11.78 12.19
N ASP A 144 -11.98 11.18 13.39
CA ASP A 144 -12.49 9.84 13.65
C ASP A 144 -14.00 9.73 13.45
N LYS A 145 -14.73 10.84 13.55
CA LYS A 145 -16.17 10.96 13.27
C LYS A 145 -16.49 11.14 11.78
N GLU A 146 -15.61 10.63 10.93
CA GLU A 146 -15.72 10.71 9.47
C GLU A 146 -15.86 12.12 8.88
N ASN A 147 -15.25 13.12 9.53
CA ASN A 147 -15.20 14.47 9.01
C ASN A 147 -13.81 14.77 8.41
N PRO A 148 -13.57 14.51 7.10
CA PRO A 148 -12.27 14.71 6.47
C PRO A 148 -11.82 16.18 6.47
N HIS A 149 -12.75 17.12 6.61
CA HIS A 149 -12.51 18.57 6.51
C HIS A 149 -12.34 19.25 7.88
N ALA A 150 -12.43 18.51 8.99
CA ALA A 150 -12.29 19.04 10.35
C ALA A 150 -10.97 19.81 10.59
N VAL A 151 -9.99 19.56 9.73
CA VAL A 151 -8.62 20.11 9.81
C VAL A 151 -8.27 21.07 8.68
N HIS A 152 -9.18 21.35 7.74
CA HIS A 152 -8.88 22.15 6.53
C HIS A 152 -8.56 23.63 6.80
N LYS A 153 -8.75 24.09 8.05
CA LYS A 153 -8.34 25.43 8.52
C LYS A 153 -6.97 25.44 9.21
N LEU A 154 -6.26 24.30 9.24
CA LEU A 154 -4.94 24.18 9.83
C LEU A 154 -3.89 24.26 8.71
N SER A 155 -3.30 25.45 8.52
CA SER A 155 -2.04 25.63 7.76
C SER A 155 -0.87 25.94 8.70
N LEU A 156 0.21 25.13 8.67
CA LEU A 156 1.22 25.15 9.73
C LEU A 156 1.86 26.52 9.68
N PRO A 157 2.11 27.18 10.82
CA PRO A 157 2.79 28.47 10.79
C PRO A 157 4.19 28.27 10.23
N GLY A 158 4.40 28.57 8.94
CA GLY A 158 5.70 28.62 8.24
C GLY A 158 6.68 27.48 8.54
N ILE A 159 6.24 26.29 8.98
CA ILE A 159 7.16 25.21 9.35
C ILE A 159 7.68 24.62 8.07
N VAL A 160 8.91 25.00 7.73
CA VAL A 160 9.68 24.43 6.65
C VAL A 160 10.48 23.25 7.20
N LEU A 161 10.24 22.06 6.67
CA LEU A 161 11.08 20.89 6.97
C LEU A 161 12.01 20.61 5.81
N SER A 162 13.26 20.27 6.14
CA SER A 162 14.19 19.64 5.21
C SER A 162 14.25 18.14 5.50
N ILE A 163 13.95 17.33 4.48
CA ILE A 163 13.89 15.88 4.55
C ILE A 163 14.95 15.29 3.63
N LYS A 164 15.80 14.42 4.17
CA LYS A 164 16.75 13.61 3.40
C LYS A 164 16.44 12.12 3.55
N THR A 165 16.22 11.44 2.43
CA THR A 165 16.00 9.99 2.37
C THR A 165 17.13 9.32 1.60
N SER A 166 17.66 8.24 2.18
CA SER A 166 18.69 7.40 1.56
C SER A 166 18.43 5.94 1.87
N LEU A 167 17.73 5.27 0.97
CA LEU A 167 17.45 3.85 0.97
C LEU A 167 18.38 3.11 0.02
N LYS A 168 18.98 2.03 0.51
CA LYS A 168 19.62 1.03 -0.34
C LYS A 168 18.56 0.03 -0.78
N ARG A 169 18.21 0.03 -2.07
CA ARG A 169 17.28 -0.95 -2.64
C ARG A 169 18.02 -2.24 -2.94
N ILE A 170 17.63 -3.32 -2.27
CA ILE A 170 18.10 -4.66 -2.58
C ILE A 170 17.06 -5.27 -3.51
N ARG A 171 17.46 -5.54 -4.76
CA ARG A 171 16.62 -6.24 -5.73
C ARG A 171 16.99 -7.71 -5.72
N GLN A 172 15.97 -8.56 -5.75
CA GLN A 172 16.12 -9.98 -6.00
C GLN A 172 15.51 -10.30 -7.35
N LYS A 173 16.05 -11.32 -8.02
CA LYS A 173 15.51 -11.81 -9.28
C LYS A 173 14.43 -12.83 -8.96
N ASP A 174 13.28 -12.65 -9.60
CA ASP A 174 12.19 -13.61 -9.59
C ASP A 174 11.72 -13.83 -11.03
N SER A 175 10.92 -14.87 -11.28
CA SER A 175 10.45 -15.25 -12.62
C SER A 175 8.97 -15.58 -12.61
N ASN A 176 8.24 -15.23 -13.65
CA ASN A 176 6.95 -15.86 -13.93
C ASN A 176 7.17 -16.93 -14.99
N LEU A 177 6.63 -18.13 -14.79
CA LEU A 177 6.61 -19.18 -15.79
C LEU A 177 5.29 -19.12 -16.55
N VAL A 178 5.37 -19.04 -17.89
CA VAL A 178 4.21 -19.03 -18.77
C VAL A 178 4.35 -20.15 -19.77
N ALA A 179 3.32 -20.98 -19.88
CA ALA A 179 3.18 -22.01 -20.89
C ALA A 179 1.85 -21.79 -21.63
N VAL A 180 1.81 -22.16 -22.91
CA VAL A 180 0.63 -22.02 -23.76
C VAL A 180 0.33 -23.36 -24.41
N LEU A 181 -0.92 -23.79 -24.33
CA LEU A 181 -1.46 -24.88 -25.12
C LEU A 181 -2.17 -24.26 -26.35
N PRO A 182 -1.54 -24.25 -27.54
CA PRO A 182 -2.11 -23.58 -28.69
C PRO A 182 -3.29 -24.38 -29.28
N PRO A 183 -4.23 -23.71 -29.96
CA PRO A 183 -5.32 -24.39 -30.66
C PRO A 183 -4.79 -25.28 -31.79
N VAL A 184 -5.58 -26.26 -32.22
CA VAL A 184 -5.23 -27.13 -33.35
C VAL A 184 -5.84 -26.57 -34.63
N GLY A 185 -4.98 -26.17 -35.57
CA GLY A 185 -5.39 -25.70 -36.90
C GLY A 185 -4.88 -24.29 -37.24
N PRO A 186 -5.05 -23.86 -38.51
CA PRO A 186 -4.61 -22.54 -38.93
C PRO A 186 -5.49 -21.45 -38.29
N ALA A 187 -4.86 -20.43 -37.71
CA ALA A 187 -5.55 -19.22 -37.31
C ALA A 187 -6.26 -18.62 -38.53
N THR A 188 -7.59 -18.48 -38.48
CA THR A 188 -8.33 -17.80 -39.53
C THR A 188 -8.35 -16.30 -39.26
N ALA A 189 -8.16 -15.48 -40.28
CA ALA A 189 -8.15 -14.03 -40.15
C ALA A 189 -9.46 -13.44 -39.57
N ASN A 190 -10.53 -14.24 -39.56
CA ASN A 190 -11.88 -13.83 -39.16
C ASN A 190 -12.28 -14.30 -37.75
N THR A 191 -11.40 -14.98 -37.02
CA THR A 191 -11.69 -15.42 -35.63
C THR A 191 -10.53 -15.04 -34.72
N PRO A 192 -10.69 -14.04 -33.84
CA PRO A 192 -9.63 -13.66 -32.91
C PRO A 192 -9.35 -14.82 -31.95
N THR A 193 -8.07 -15.10 -31.71
CA THR A 193 -7.66 -16.11 -30.72
C THR A 193 -7.96 -15.60 -29.31
N GLU A 194 -8.84 -16.31 -28.61
CA GLU A 194 -9.11 -16.07 -27.19
C GLU A 194 -8.22 -16.98 -26.32
N TYR A 195 -7.77 -16.45 -25.17
CA TYR A 195 -6.95 -17.20 -24.24
C TYR A 195 -7.67 -17.30 -22.90
N VAL A 196 -7.70 -18.51 -22.35
CA VAL A 196 -8.05 -18.74 -20.95
C VAL A 196 -6.76 -18.86 -20.16
N MET A 197 -6.54 -17.94 -19.22
CA MET A 197 -5.35 -17.95 -18.36
C MET A 197 -5.67 -18.62 -17.02
N LEU A 198 -4.93 -19.67 -16.71
CA LEU A 198 -4.92 -20.32 -15.40
C LEU A 198 -3.58 -20.02 -14.73
N GLY A 199 -3.60 -19.64 -13.46
CA GLY A 199 -2.40 -19.25 -12.74
C GLY A 199 -2.43 -19.68 -11.29
N ALA A 200 -1.24 -19.95 -10.76
CA ALA A 200 -0.97 -20.18 -9.35
C ALA A 200 0.34 -19.44 -9.02
N HIS A 201 0.37 -18.73 -7.89
CA HIS A 201 1.65 -18.19 -7.39
C HIS A 201 2.46 -19.34 -6.80
N TYR A 202 3.78 -19.28 -6.93
CA TYR A 202 4.67 -20.33 -6.45
C TYR A 202 5.67 -19.84 -5.40
N ASP A 203 5.78 -18.52 -5.22
CA ASP A 203 6.51 -17.90 -4.12
C ASP A 203 5.78 -18.07 -2.79
N HIS A 204 6.54 -18.06 -1.69
CA HIS A 204 6.01 -18.13 -0.33
C HIS A 204 6.91 -17.38 0.65
N LEU A 205 6.54 -17.36 1.93
CA LEU A 205 7.13 -16.52 2.98
C LEU A 205 8.61 -16.81 3.32
N GLY A 206 9.20 -17.87 2.77
CA GLY A 206 10.57 -18.27 3.06
C GLY A 206 10.78 -18.51 4.55
N ARG A 207 11.56 -17.65 5.22
CA ARG A 207 11.81 -17.72 6.68
C ARG A 207 10.90 -16.82 7.53
N GLY A 208 9.78 -16.35 6.97
CA GLY A 208 8.84 -15.48 7.66
C GLY A 208 9.31 -14.02 7.76
N GLU A 209 10.25 -13.64 6.90
CA GLU A 209 10.84 -12.29 6.85
C GLU A 209 9.78 -11.23 6.48
N THR A 210 8.72 -11.66 5.79
CA THR A 210 7.64 -10.81 5.26
C THR A 210 6.31 -11.56 5.30
N GLY A 211 5.21 -10.88 5.63
CA GLY A 211 3.86 -11.35 5.28
C GLY A 211 3.23 -12.51 6.09
N GLY A 212 3.89 -13.02 7.14
CA GLY A 212 3.35 -14.12 7.95
C GLY A 212 2.48 -13.68 9.14
N PHE A 213 1.72 -14.63 9.71
CA PHE A 213 0.93 -14.43 10.93
C PHE A 213 1.78 -14.24 12.21
N GLY A 214 3.10 -14.42 12.11
CA GLY A 214 4.01 -14.27 13.26
C GLY A 214 3.72 -15.29 14.35
N VAL A 215 3.57 -16.56 13.95
CA VAL A 215 3.32 -17.67 14.88
C VAL A 215 4.52 -17.80 15.81
N LYS A 216 4.26 -17.71 17.12
CA LYS A 216 5.29 -17.86 18.15
C LYS A 216 5.91 -19.25 18.06
N GLY A 217 7.24 -19.32 18.07
CA GLY A 217 8.00 -20.56 17.99
C GLY A 217 8.40 -20.97 16.57
N GLU A 218 7.89 -20.28 15.54
CA GLU A 218 8.27 -20.51 14.14
C GLU A 218 9.21 -19.43 13.59
N GLU A 219 9.73 -18.54 14.45
CA GLU A 219 10.59 -17.44 14.02
C GLU A 219 11.86 -17.96 13.31
N GLY A 220 12.02 -17.58 12.05
CA GLY A 220 13.18 -17.98 11.23
C GLY A 220 13.11 -19.40 10.67
N MET A 221 12.04 -20.16 10.98
CA MET A 221 11.77 -21.46 10.37
C MET A 221 11.33 -21.30 8.91
N VAL A 222 11.53 -22.34 8.11
CA VAL A 222 11.06 -22.35 6.72
C VAL A 222 9.55 -22.57 6.72
N HIS A 223 8.81 -21.61 6.18
CA HIS A 223 7.41 -21.77 5.84
C HIS A 223 7.33 -22.50 4.50
N ASN A 224 6.79 -23.71 4.50
CA ASN A 224 6.83 -24.58 3.31
C ASN A 224 5.70 -24.30 2.30
N GLY A 225 4.64 -23.59 2.69
CA GLY A 225 3.60 -23.14 1.77
C GLY A 225 2.73 -24.25 1.15
N ALA A 226 2.66 -25.42 1.79
CA ALA A 226 1.94 -26.58 1.25
C ALA A 226 0.48 -26.27 0.85
N ASP A 227 -0.24 -25.52 1.69
CA ASP A 227 -1.65 -25.18 1.48
C ASP A 227 -1.88 -23.79 0.85
N ASP A 228 -0.84 -22.94 0.79
CA ASP A 228 -0.93 -21.56 0.29
C ASP A 228 -0.64 -21.51 -1.23
N ASN A 229 0.56 -21.95 -1.63
CA ASN A 229 1.04 -21.90 -3.01
C ASN A 229 1.18 -23.29 -3.64
N ALA A 230 1.77 -24.25 -2.92
CA ALA A 230 2.15 -25.54 -3.52
C ALA A 230 0.94 -26.37 -3.97
N SER A 231 -0.17 -26.35 -3.22
CA SER A 231 -1.44 -26.99 -3.58
C SER A 231 -2.00 -26.46 -4.91
N GLY A 232 -1.98 -25.13 -5.09
CA GLY A 232 -2.40 -24.47 -6.33
C GLY A 232 -1.49 -24.79 -7.52
N VAL A 233 -0.16 -24.78 -7.31
CA VAL A 233 0.82 -25.18 -8.33
C VAL A 233 0.65 -26.64 -8.73
N ALA A 234 0.48 -27.55 -7.78
CA ALA A 234 0.25 -28.96 -8.06
C ALA A 234 -1.03 -29.17 -8.90
N THR A 235 -2.10 -28.45 -8.57
CA THR A 235 -3.35 -28.47 -9.34
C THR A 235 -3.14 -27.95 -10.76
N LEU A 236 -2.44 -26.83 -10.92
CA LEU A 236 -2.15 -26.25 -12.24
C LEU A 236 -1.32 -27.19 -13.12
N LEU A 237 -0.31 -27.85 -12.55
CA LEU A 237 0.53 -28.82 -13.26
C LEU A 237 -0.26 -30.07 -13.68
N GLU A 238 -1.15 -30.58 -12.83
CA GLU A 238 -1.99 -31.73 -13.17
C GLU A 238 -3.01 -31.37 -14.26
N MET A 239 -3.63 -30.19 -14.19
CA MET A 239 -4.51 -29.69 -15.25
C MET A 239 -3.76 -29.56 -16.58
N ALA A 240 -2.56 -28.99 -16.57
CA ALA A 240 -1.73 -28.86 -17.78
C ALA A 240 -1.36 -30.23 -18.37
N SER A 241 -0.96 -31.19 -17.52
CA SER A 241 -0.67 -32.57 -17.91
C SER A 241 -1.88 -33.27 -18.53
N SER A 242 -3.05 -33.13 -17.89
CA SER A 242 -4.31 -33.70 -18.37
C SER A 242 -4.75 -33.11 -19.72
N LEU A 243 -4.69 -31.78 -19.87
CA LEU A 243 -5.03 -31.10 -21.12
C LEU A 243 -4.06 -31.45 -22.26
N ALA A 244 -2.75 -31.55 -21.98
CA ALA A 244 -1.77 -31.97 -22.97
C ALA A 244 -2.04 -33.40 -23.48
N LYS A 245 -2.28 -34.36 -22.58
CA LYS A 245 -2.65 -35.74 -22.95
C LYS A 245 -3.97 -35.79 -23.73
N ARG A 246 -4.97 -34.99 -23.32
CA ARG A 246 -6.25 -34.92 -24.00
C ARG A 246 -6.11 -34.39 -25.43
N ARG A 247 -5.27 -33.37 -25.63
CA ARG A 247 -4.96 -32.85 -26.96
C ARG A 247 -4.27 -33.88 -27.86
N GLU A 248 -3.36 -34.67 -27.31
CA GLU A 248 -2.71 -35.76 -28.06
C GLU A 248 -3.73 -36.85 -28.47
N ALA A 249 -4.65 -37.20 -27.57
CA ALA A 249 -5.64 -38.24 -27.82
C ALA A 249 -6.84 -37.79 -28.66
N ARG A 250 -7.19 -36.50 -28.59
CA ARG A 250 -8.39 -35.87 -29.20
C ARG A 250 -8.08 -34.46 -29.72
N PRO A 251 -7.26 -34.33 -30.77
CA PRO A 251 -6.83 -33.04 -31.28
C PRO A 251 -7.98 -32.17 -31.80
N GLU A 252 -9.12 -32.76 -32.17
CA GLU A 252 -10.32 -32.06 -32.66
C GLU A 252 -11.08 -31.28 -31.58
N GLU A 253 -10.80 -31.53 -30.30
CA GLU A 253 -11.39 -30.78 -29.18
C GLU A 253 -10.62 -29.48 -28.86
N PHE A 254 -9.49 -29.23 -29.54
CA PHE A 254 -8.57 -28.10 -29.34
C PHE A 254 -8.39 -27.30 -30.64
#